data_AF-K0RWC8-F1
#
_entry.id   AF-K0RWC8-F1
#
_cell.length_a   1.000
_cell.length_b   1.000
_cell.length_c   1.000
_cell.angle_alpha   90.00
_cell.angle_beta   90.00
_cell.angle_gamma   90.00
#
_symmetry.space_group_name_H-M   'P 1'
#
loop_
_entity.id
_entity.type
_entity.pdbx_description
1 polymer ?
#
loop_
_entity_poly.entity_id
_entity_poly.type
_entity_poly.pdbx_seq_one_letter_code
_entity_poly.pdbx_strand_id
1 'polypeptide(L)'
;ELKAVGFDVDEEVLLGSGYRIDAFVKISDERKVAVEVDGPSHFIDRRPTGSTILKHRQVVPLDRIEVVSVPYWEWDELMSSETKQHYLREKLSNGQGM
;
A
#
# COMPACT_ATOMS: atom_id res chain seq x y z
N GLU A 1 -6.11 6.90 -9.24
CA GLU A 1 -4.85 7.60 -8.93
C GLU A 1 -3.59 6.78 -9.26
N LEU A 2 -3.42 5.53 -8.79
CA LEU A 2 -2.24 4.70 -9.14
C LEU A 2 -2.03 4.48 -10.65
N LYS A 3 -3.08 4.11 -11.40
CA LYS A 3 -3.01 4.01 -12.87
C LYS A 3 -2.73 5.37 -13.53
N ALA A 4 -3.24 6.46 -12.95
CA ALA A 4 -3.05 7.81 -13.47
C ALA A 4 -1.61 8.31 -13.33
N VAL A 5 -0.85 7.80 -12.36
CA VAL A 5 0.60 8.06 -12.26
C VAL A 5 1.46 7.16 -13.15
N GLY A 6 0.83 6.25 -13.92
CA GLY A 6 1.50 5.38 -14.87
C GLY A 6 1.95 4.04 -14.30
N PHE A 7 1.53 3.67 -13.09
CA PHE A 7 1.80 2.33 -12.57
C PHE A 7 0.90 1.27 -13.21
N ASP A 8 1.46 0.07 -13.36
CA ASP A 8 0.72 -1.14 -13.69
C ASP A 8 0.18 -1.75 -12.38
N VAL A 9 -1.14 -1.97 -12.33
CA VAL A 9 -1.88 -2.20 -11.08
C VAL A 9 -2.94 -3.27 -11.27
N ASP A 10 -2.85 -4.31 -10.45
CA ASP A 10 -3.94 -5.26 -10.20
C ASP A 10 -4.62 -4.90 -8.88
N GLU A 11 -5.93 -4.76 -8.85
CA GLU A 11 -6.71 -4.39 -7.66
C GLU A 11 -7.29 -5.66 -7.00
N GLU A 12 -7.43 -5.66 -5.67
CA GLU A 12 -8.08 -6.72 -4.87
C GLU A 12 -7.50 -8.13 -5.08
N VAL A 13 -6.16 -8.23 -5.06
CA VAL A 13 -5.42 -9.46 -5.41
C VAL A 13 -5.40 -10.45 -4.25
N LEU A 14 -5.77 -11.71 -4.52
CA LEU A 14 -5.56 -12.83 -3.61
C LEU A 14 -4.16 -13.41 -3.82
N LEU A 15 -3.31 -13.32 -2.81
CA LEU A 15 -1.94 -13.84 -2.82
C LEU A 15 -1.89 -15.35 -2.54
N GLY A 16 -0.72 -15.95 -2.78
CA GLY A 16 -0.51 -17.40 -2.60
C GLY A 16 -0.65 -17.86 -1.15
N SER A 17 -0.35 -16.99 -0.19
CA SER A 17 -0.60 -17.21 1.24
C SER A 17 -2.08 -17.22 1.64
N GLY A 18 -2.98 -16.73 0.77
CA GLY A 18 -4.39 -16.53 1.05
C GLY A 18 -4.75 -15.14 1.59
N TYR A 19 -3.80 -14.24 1.80
CA TYR A 19 -4.12 -12.83 2.08
C TYR A 19 -4.67 -12.15 0.83
N ARG A 20 -5.63 -11.25 1.05
CA ARG A 20 -6.09 -10.30 0.02
C ARG A 20 -5.47 -8.94 0.28
N ILE A 21 -4.90 -8.34 -0.76
CA ILE A 21 -4.30 -7.01 -0.76
C ILE A 21 -5.12 -6.07 -1.66
N ASP A 22 -5.18 -4.79 -1.33
CA ASP A 22 -6.04 -3.84 -2.05
C ASP A 22 -5.49 -3.52 -3.45
N ALA A 23 -4.16 -3.42 -3.59
CA ALA A 23 -3.53 -3.27 -4.88
C ALA A 23 -2.15 -3.93 -4.94
N PHE A 24 -1.85 -4.58 -6.05
CA PHE A 24 -0.53 -5.05 -6.41
C PHE A 24 0.04 -4.13 -7.47
N VAL A 25 1.15 -3.46 -7.16
CA VAL A 25 1.69 -2.39 -7.99
C VAL A 25 3.07 -2.77 -8.51
N LYS A 26 3.23 -2.83 -9.83
CA LYS A 26 4.52 -2.99 -10.49
C LYS A 26 5.16 -1.62 -10.69
N ILE A 27 6.23 -1.36 -9.95
CA ILE A 27 6.98 -0.09 -9.97
C ILE A 27 8.07 -0.13 -11.04
N SER A 28 8.73 -1.28 -11.19
CA SER A 28 9.68 -1.59 -12.26
C SER A 28 9.64 -3.07 -12.60
N ASP A 29 10.46 -3.53 -13.56
CA ASP A 29 10.55 -4.96 -13.88
C ASP A 29 11.03 -5.81 -12.69
N GLU A 30 11.83 -5.22 -11.81
CA GLU A 30 12.44 -5.91 -10.67
C GLU A 30 11.73 -5.61 -9.34
N ARG A 31 10.89 -4.56 -9.26
CA ARG A 31 10.23 -4.16 -8.02
C ARG A 31 8.71 -4.13 -8.15
N LYS A 32 8.07 -4.90 -7.28
CA LYS A 32 6.62 -5.00 -7.10
C LYS A 32 6.31 -4.86 -5.62
N VAL A 33 5.22 -4.18 -5.30
CA VAL A 33 4.78 -3.97 -3.92
C VAL A 33 3.28 -4.22 -3.79
N ALA A 34 2.87 -4.69 -2.61
CA ALA A 34 1.48 -4.68 -2.20
C ALA A 34 1.18 -3.33 -1.56
N VAL A 35 0.09 -2.69 -1.97
CA VAL A 35 -0.41 -1.45 -1.38
C VAL A 35 -1.69 -1.77 -0.61
N GLU A 36 -1.75 -1.31 0.63
CA GLU A 36 -2.91 -1.44 1.53
C GLU A 36 -3.48 -0.05 1.81
N VAL A 37 -4.77 0.15 1.52
CA VAL A 37 -5.53 1.37 1.81
C VAL A 37 -6.10 1.24 3.22
N ASP A 38 -5.29 1.60 4.20
CA ASP A 38 -5.65 1.46 5.59
C ASP A 38 -6.68 2.54 6.00
N GLY A 39 -7.96 2.15 6.01
CA GLY A 39 -9.07 2.93 6.55
C GLY A 39 -9.03 3.14 8.08
N PRO A 40 -9.92 3.97 8.65
CA PRO A 40 -9.93 4.30 10.09
C PRO A 40 -9.98 3.10 11.04
N SER A 41 -10.69 2.03 10.67
CA SER A 41 -10.79 0.80 11.48
C SER A 41 -9.47 0.05 11.64
N HIS A 42 -8.47 0.33 10.79
CA HIS A 42 -7.15 -0.27 10.88
C HIS A 42 -6.26 0.39 11.95
N PHE A 43 -6.73 1.43 12.62
CA PHE A 43 -5.94 2.20 13.59
C PHE A 43 -6.64 2.42 14.93
N ILE A 44 -5.82 2.57 15.98
CA ILE A 44 -6.17 3.11 17.29
C ILE A 44 -5.23 4.28 17.56
N ASP A 45 -5.76 5.49 17.67
CA ASP A 45 -4.95 6.72 17.84
C ASP A 45 -3.82 6.86 16.80
N ARG A 46 -4.18 6.67 15.52
CA ARG A 46 -3.26 6.66 14.36
C ARG A 46 -2.12 5.63 14.44
N ARG A 47 -2.22 4.64 15.34
CA ARG A 47 -1.31 3.48 15.39
C ARG A 47 -2.03 2.26 14.81
N PRO A 48 -1.38 1.47 13.93
CA PRO A 48 -2.05 0.34 13.31
C PRO A 48 -2.46 -0.68 14.39
N THR A 49 -3.64 -1.29 14.20
CA THR A 49 -4.15 -2.35 15.07
C THR A 49 -3.23 -3.57 15.03
N GLY A 50 -3.35 -4.46 16.03
CA GLY A 50 -2.62 -5.72 16.02
C GLY A 50 -2.91 -6.58 14.79
N SER A 51 -4.15 -6.55 14.27
CA SER A 51 -4.52 -7.26 13.04
C SER A 51 -3.82 -6.69 11.79
N THR A 52 -3.77 -5.36 11.65
CA THR A 52 -3.07 -4.70 10.54
C THR A 52 -1.57 -5.00 10.57
N ILE A 53 -0.93 -4.86 11.74
CA ILE A 53 0.49 -5.19 11.93
C ILE A 53 0.75 -6.66 11.59
N LEU A 54 -0.11 -7.57 12.07
CA LEU A 54 0.05 -9.00 11.85
C LEU A 54 -0.06 -9.36 10.35
N LYS A 55 -1.06 -8.81 9.64
CA LYS A 55 -1.21 -8.98 8.19
C LYS A 55 0.05 -8.55 7.45
N HIS A 56 0.51 -7.31 7.65
CA HIS A 56 1.69 -6.77 6.97
C HIS A 56 2.94 -7.61 7.25
N ARG A 57 3.15 -7.99 8.51
CA ARG A 57 4.29 -8.82 8.92
C ARG A 57 4.26 -10.23 8.30
N GLN A 58 3.08 -10.79 8.04
CA GLN A 58 2.97 -12.14 7.47
C GLN A 58 3.05 -12.15 5.94
N VAL A 59 2.48 -11.16 5.26
CA VAL A 59 2.54 -11.04 3.78
C VAL A 59 4.00 -10.96 3.30
N VAL A 60 4.85 -10.17 3.96
CA VAL A 60 6.26 -9.99 3.54
C VAL A 60 7.02 -11.32 3.41
N PRO A 61 7.14 -12.17 4.44
CA PRO A 61 7.87 -13.43 4.33
C PRO A 61 7.10 -14.54 3.57
N LEU A 62 5.76 -14.56 3.62
CA LEU A 62 4.97 -15.63 2.99
C LEU A 62 4.88 -15.46 1.47
N ASP A 63 4.63 -14.24 1.00
CA ASP A 63 4.45 -13.93 -0.41
C ASP A 63 5.67 -13.24 -1.03
N ARG A 64 6.70 -12.95 -0.23
CA ARG A 64 7.95 -12.29 -0.66
C ARG A 64 7.69 -10.94 -1.33
N ILE A 65 6.74 -10.19 -0.79
CA ILE A 65 6.37 -8.86 -1.30
C ILE A 65 6.34 -7.82 -0.18
N GLU A 66 6.96 -6.68 -0.44
CA GLU A 66 6.89 -5.50 0.43
C GLU A 66 5.43 -5.00 0.50
N VAL A 67 4.99 -4.61 1.70
CA VAL A 67 3.67 -4.01 1.92
C VAL A 67 3.85 -2.52 2.22
N VAL A 68 3.22 -1.67 1.42
CA VAL A 68 3.17 -0.21 1.58
C VAL A 68 1.75 0.19 2.02
N SER A 69 1.64 0.69 3.25
CA SER A 69 0.37 1.23 3.79
C SER A 69 0.11 2.64 3.27
N VAL A 70 -1.12 2.94 2.88
CA VAL A 70 -1.67 4.29 2.62
C VAL A 70 -2.72 4.59 3.70
N PRO A 71 -2.34 5.27 4.79
CA PRO A 71 -3.26 5.61 5.87
C PRO A 71 -4.31 6.63 5.43
N TYR A 72 -5.55 6.44 5.88
CA TYR A 72 -6.67 7.31 5.51
C TYR A 72 -6.42 8.80 5.79
N TRP A 73 -5.76 9.17 6.90
CA TRP A 73 -5.54 10.59 7.22
C TRP A 73 -4.56 11.25 6.27
N GLU A 74 -3.50 10.54 5.84
CA GLU A 74 -2.56 11.07 4.85
C GLU A 74 -3.28 11.26 3.50
N TRP A 75 -4.18 10.34 3.16
CA TRP A 75 -4.96 10.41 1.94
C TRP A 75 -6.01 11.53 1.94
N ASP A 76 -6.71 11.69 3.07
CA ASP A 76 -7.80 12.65 3.24
C ASP A 76 -7.29 14.10 3.31
N GLU A 77 -6.04 14.32 3.74
CA GLU A 77 -5.38 15.63 3.72
C GLU A 77 -5.05 16.11 2.29
N LEU A 78 -5.11 15.24 1.28
CA LEU A 78 -4.77 15.56 -0.11
C LEU A 78 -6.01 16.04 -0.87
N MET A 79 -5.99 17.33 -1.24
CA MET A 79 -7.16 18.05 -1.75
C MET A 79 -7.42 17.88 -3.26
N SER A 80 -6.44 17.38 -4.03
CA SER A 80 -6.57 17.22 -5.48
C SER A 80 -5.97 15.92 -6.00
N SER A 81 -6.40 15.48 -7.18
CA SER A 81 -5.79 14.34 -7.87
C SER A 81 -4.29 14.54 -8.08
N GLU A 82 -3.83 15.74 -8.43
CA GLU A 82 -2.38 16.02 -8.54
C GLU A 82 -1.62 15.80 -7.23
N THR A 83 -2.16 16.26 -6.09
CA THR A 83 -1.52 16.03 -4.79
C THR A 83 -1.54 14.54 -4.39
N LYS A 84 -2.61 13.82 -4.70
CA LYS A 84 -2.72 12.36 -4.50
C LYS A 84 -1.73 11.58 -5.35
N GLN A 85 -1.61 11.96 -6.61
CA GLN A 85 -0.67 11.38 -7.55
C GLN A 85 0.78 11.63 -7.14
N HIS A 86 1.12 12.85 -6.74
CA HIS A 86 2.44 13.17 -6.22
C HIS A 86 2.77 12.35 -4.97
N TYR A 87 1.85 12.29 -4.00
CA TYR A 87 1.99 11.46 -2.80
C TYR A 87 2.26 9.99 -3.13
N LEU A 88 1.49 9.40 -4.05
CA LEU A 88 1.68 7.99 -4.44
C LEU A 88 3.03 7.77 -5.14
N ARG A 89 3.49 8.70 -5.98
CA ARG A 89 4.82 8.61 -6.59
C ARG A 89 5.91 8.62 -5.53
N GLU A 90 5.90 9.57 -4.60
CA GLU A 90 6.90 9.67 -3.54
C GLU A 90 6.90 8.41 -2.66
N LYS A 91 5.71 8.00 -2.20
CA LYS A 91 5.55 6.87 -1.29
C LYS A 91 5.99 5.55 -1.91
N LEU A 92 5.76 5.38 -3.21
CA LEU A 92 6.16 4.16 -3.92
C LEU A 92 7.58 4.25 -4.47
N SER A 93 8.17 5.43 -4.68
CA SER A 93 9.56 5.56 -5.15
C SER A 93 10.58 5.30 -4.03
N ASN A 94 10.26 5.69 -2.80
CA ASN A 94 11.17 5.65 -1.66
C ASN A 94 11.15 4.31 -0.89
N GLY A 95 11.30 3.19 -1.60
CA GLY A 95 11.43 1.86 -0.99
C GLY A 95 12.70 1.66 -0.15
N GLN A 96 12.85 2.40 0.94
CA GLN A 96 13.77 2.11 2.04
C GLN A 96 13.10 2.47 3.37
N GLY A 97 12.78 1.41 4.13
CA GLY A 97 12.70 1.31 5.58
C GLY A 97 12.32 2.53 6.42
N MET A 98 11.20 2.41 7.12
CA MET A 98 11.19 2.63 8.57
C MET A 98 10.88 1.32 9.27
#